data_AF-A0A0N8WA92-F1
#
_entry.id   AF-A0A0N8WA92-F1
#
_cell.length_a   1.000
_cell.length_b   1.000
_cell.length_c   1.000
_cell.angle_alpha   90.00
_cell.angle_beta   90.00
_cell.angle_gamma   90.00
#
_symmetry.space_group_name_H-M   'P 1'
#
loop_
_entity.id
_entity.type
_entity.pdbx_description
1 polymer ?
#
loop_
_entity_poly.entity_id
_entity_poly.type
_entity_poly.pdbx_seq_one_letter_code
_entity_poly.pdbx_strand_id
1 'polypeptide(L)'
;MKLKNLLIIASLFGLIVFSVFSCSKSPESEIDDNADFTIYEQKEVEVFTPDTLSVLINDSFAFIFSGDFNEDYLILVDVSMAKCFIYQDTQLVRTVGEKGEGPGEFQFMNSGVVKFVSDSLFAVYDAVSTRIQFFNLEGNLTNTVKLQHFGLDFDILDDYVVLTPMMGDDELVLVSVEDGEIVKKYSATKSVNLQTEMLPPPFRIFEIVNDTILYLMVDDYKIYRYTVEDSIVSGFGVEWEVIPFPEGAEEEMMERAGEYRDLIKDRLREDQFPCWAMFYDKAQKVLWISISTEQRGISRFDLFDDQGNYLKRIEMELGEDLMTLVINDGRLAGFDQATAQVVIFDVSGVYDF
;
A
#
# COMPACT_ATOMS: atom_id res chain seq x y z
N MET A 1 -21.91 -16.42 -10.06
CA MET A 1 -20.56 -16.81 -9.59
C MET A 1 -20.03 -15.92 -8.46
N LYS A 2 -20.76 -14.89 -7.98
CA LYS A 2 -20.27 -13.92 -6.97
C LYS A 2 -20.55 -14.28 -5.49
N LEU A 3 -21.40 -15.28 -5.17
CA LEU A 3 -21.81 -15.57 -3.77
C LEU A 3 -20.90 -16.56 -3.01
N LYS A 4 -20.05 -17.34 -3.69
CA LYS A 4 -19.25 -18.40 -3.03
C LYS A 4 -17.94 -17.91 -2.41
N ASN A 5 -17.44 -16.75 -2.83
CA ASN A 5 -16.19 -16.20 -2.30
C ASN A 5 -16.38 -15.46 -0.95
N LEU A 6 -17.60 -14.98 -0.66
CA LEU A 6 -17.87 -14.20 0.56
C LEU A 6 -17.97 -15.07 1.83
N LEU A 7 -18.51 -16.30 1.72
CA LEU A 7 -18.62 -17.24 2.84
C LEU A 7 -17.26 -17.76 3.35
N ILE A 8 -16.22 -17.70 2.50
CA ILE A 8 -14.85 -18.10 2.85
C ILE A 8 -14.20 -17.05 3.76
N ILE A 9 -14.54 -15.76 3.59
CA ILE A 9 -14.03 -14.67 4.43
C ILE A 9 -14.51 -14.84 5.87
N ALA A 10 -15.82 -15.05 6.10
CA ALA A 10 -16.38 -15.18 7.45
C ALA A 10 -15.96 -16.47 8.20
N SER A 11 -15.67 -17.56 7.48
CA SER A 11 -15.27 -18.84 8.10
C SER A 11 -13.77 -18.93 8.43
N LEU A 12 -12.91 -18.17 7.74
CA LEU A 12 -11.48 -18.09 8.08
C LEU A 12 -11.19 -17.20 9.29
N PHE A 13 -11.99 -16.15 9.53
CA PHE A 13 -11.83 -15.26 10.69
C PHE A 13 -11.96 -16.02 12.03
N GLY A 14 -12.69 -17.13 12.08
CA GLY A 14 -12.81 -17.96 13.28
C GLY A 14 -11.60 -18.88 13.56
N LEU A 15 -10.78 -19.18 12.54
CA LEU A 15 -9.69 -20.16 12.64
C LEU A 15 -8.31 -19.54 12.91
N ILE A 16 -8.08 -18.29 12.47
CA ILE A 16 -6.81 -17.57 12.68
C ILE A 16 -6.62 -17.14 14.15
N VAL A 17 -7.69 -17.05 14.94
CA VAL A 17 -7.67 -16.55 16.32
C VAL A 17 -6.94 -17.48 17.30
N PHE A 18 -6.67 -18.75 16.97
CA PHE A 18 -6.17 -19.72 17.95
C PHE A 18 -4.64 -19.97 17.97
N SER A 19 -3.86 -19.41 17.04
CA SER A 19 -2.42 -19.77 16.88
C SER A 19 -1.39 -18.68 17.21
N VAL A 20 -1.76 -17.50 17.73
CA VAL A 20 -0.84 -16.35 17.87
C VAL A 20 -0.57 -15.96 19.33
N PHE A 21 -0.25 -16.92 20.21
CA PHE A 21 0.22 -16.60 21.58
C PHE A 21 1.49 -17.36 21.95
N SER A 22 2.59 -17.02 21.27
CA SER A 22 3.94 -17.27 21.77
C SER A 22 4.75 -15.97 21.68
N CYS A 23 4.46 -15.02 22.57
CA CYS A 23 5.19 -13.75 22.62
C CYS A 23 6.60 -13.96 23.16
N SER A 24 7.61 -13.91 22.29
CA SER A 24 8.93 -13.41 22.68
C SER A 24 8.79 -11.91 22.95
N LYS A 25 9.31 -11.43 24.08
CA LYS A 25 9.35 -9.99 24.37
C LYS A 25 10.46 -9.37 23.54
N SER A 26 10.14 -8.83 22.37
CA SER A 26 11.03 -7.89 21.69
C SER A 26 11.12 -6.59 22.50
N PRO A 27 12.25 -5.86 22.44
CA PRO A 27 12.33 -4.52 23.02
C PRO A 27 11.31 -3.61 22.32
N GLU A 28 10.31 -3.14 23.07
CA GLU A 28 9.38 -2.10 22.62
C GLU A 28 10.04 -0.74 22.77
N SER A 29 10.08 0.04 21.70
CA SER A 29 10.41 1.46 21.75
C SER A 29 9.13 2.27 21.70
N GLU A 30 8.81 3.01 22.76
CA GLU A 30 7.69 3.95 22.75
C GLU A 30 7.96 5.10 21.75
N ILE A 31 6.90 5.54 21.06
CA ILE A 31 6.92 6.77 20.27
C ILE A 31 7.17 7.96 21.21
N ASP A 32 8.21 8.73 20.94
CA ASP A 32 8.44 10.01 21.62
C ASP A 32 7.51 11.06 21.00
N ASP A 33 6.45 11.42 21.73
CA ASP A 33 5.52 12.50 21.35
C ASP A 33 6.24 13.88 21.20
N ASN A 34 7.51 14.01 21.58
CA ASN A 34 8.33 15.21 21.40
C ASN A 34 9.17 15.22 20.12
N ALA A 35 8.98 14.28 19.19
CA ALA A 35 9.67 14.33 17.90
C ALA A 35 9.42 15.69 17.21
N ASP A 36 10.45 16.23 16.55
CA ASP A 36 10.32 17.48 15.82
C ASP A 36 9.36 17.29 14.62
N PHE A 37 8.22 17.99 14.66
CA PHE A 37 7.19 17.96 13.62
C PHE A 37 7.09 19.28 12.87
N THR A 38 7.09 19.22 11.55
CA THR A 38 6.73 20.35 10.68
C THR A 38 5.36 20.12 10.06
N ILE A 39 4.37 20.93 10.45
CA ILE A 39 3.04 20.91 9.85
C ILE A 39 2.91 22.10 8.90
N TYR A 40 2.57 21.83 7.65
CA TYR A 40 2.41 22.85 6.62
C TYR A 40 0.95 23.27 6.46
N GLU A 41 0.72 24.54 6.14
CA GLU A 41 -0.57 24.98 5.60
C GLU A 41 -0.79 24.37 4.21
N GLN A 42 -2.05 24.10 3.86
CA GLN A 42 -2.42 23.56 2.56
C GLN A 42 -2.05 24.52 1.43
N LYS A 43 -1.39 24.01 0.37
CA LYS A 43 -1.09 24.79 -0.82
C LYS A 43 -2.30 24.87 -1.76
N GLU A 44 -2.34 25.91 -2.59
CA GLU A 44 -3.31 26.01 -3.68
C GLU A 44 -3.15 24.81 -4.62
N VAL A 45 -4.28 24.34 -5.16
CA VAL A 45 -4.33 23.18 -6.05
C VAL A 45 -3.92 23.60 -7.46
N GLU A 46 -2.92 22.93 -8.02
CA GLU A 46 -2.58 23.01 -9.44
C GLU A 46 -3.27 21.88 -10.22
N VAL A 47 -4.04 22.22 -11.25
CA VAL A 47 -4.64 21.20 -12.13
C VAL A 47 -3.58 20.73 -13.13
N PHE A 48 -3.32 19.42 -13.15
CA PHE A 48 -2.40 18.77 -14.06
C PHE A 48 -3.15 17.74 -14.92
N THR A 49 -2.94 17.77 -16.23
CA THR A 49 -3.51 16.79 -17.15
C THR A 49 -2.39 15.91 -17.69
N PRO A 50 -2.24 14.67 -17.19
CA PRO A 50 -1.20 13.78 -17.67
C PRO A 50 -1.48 13.28 -19.09
N ASP A 51 -0.41 13.07 -19.86
CA ASP A 51 -0.50 12.37 -21.13
C ASP A 51 -0.58 10.86 -20.89
N THR A 52 -1.46 10.15 -21.60
CA THR A 52 -1.47 8.67 -21.56
C THR A 52 -0.31 8.14 -22.42
N LEU A 53 0.66 7.48 -21.78
CA LEU A 53 1.79 6.83 -22.46
C LEU A 53 1.37 5.51 -23.08
N SER A 54 0.66 4.68 -22.33
CA SER A 54 0.22 3.37 -22.80
C SER A 54 -0.98 2.85 -22.03
N VAL A 55 -1.66 1.89 -22.66
CA VAL A 55 -2.74 1.12 -22.05
C VAL A 55 -2.41 -0.36 -22.24
N LEU A 56 -2.16 -1.04 -21.12
CA LEU A 56 -1.89 -2.46 -21.10
C LEU A 56 -3.22 -3.20 -21.02
N ILE A 57 -3.52 -3.93 -22.09
CA ILE A 57 -4.69 -4.79 -22.17
C ILE A 57 -4.20 -6.22 -22.13
N ASN A 58 -4.72 -6.99 -21.18
CA ASN A 58 -4.46 -8.41 -21.07
C ASN A 58 -5.76 -9.12 -20.75
N ASP A 59 -6.17 -10.06 -21.61
CA ASP A 59 -7.39 -10.84 -21.41
C ASP A 59 -7.37 -11.67 -20.11
N SER A 60 -6.21 -11.76 -19.45
CA SER A 60 -6.03 -12.41 -18.16
C SER A 60 -6.09 -11.45 -16.97
N PHE A 61 -6.25 -10.14 -17.14
CA PHE A 61 -6.43 -9.29 -15.97
C PHE A 61 -7.80 -9.53 -15.34
N ALA A 62 -7.79 -9.82 -14.05
CA ALA A 62 -8.97 -9.98 -13.22
C ALA A 62 -9.02 -8.91 -12.14
N PHE A 63 -7.96 -8.76 -11.35
CA PHE A 63 -7.87 -7.69 -10.35
C PHE A 63 -6.40 -7.42 -10.01
N ILE A 64 -5.82 -6.37 -10.60
CA ILE A 64 -4.47 -5.93 -10.30
C ILE A 64 -4.48 -5.14 -9.00
N PHE A 65 -3.81 -5.66 -7.98
CA PHE A 65 -3.83 -5.07 -6.63
C PHE A 65 -2.61 -4.21 -6.35
N SER A 66 -1.45 -4.58 -6.89
CA SER A 66 -0.16 -3.93 -6.63
C SER A 66 0.68 -3.96 -7.90
N GLY A 67 1.58 -3.00 -8.03
CA GLY A 67 2.66 -3.04 -8.99
C GLY A 67 3.89 -2.34 -8.47
N ASP A 68 5.02 -2.56 -9.15
CA ASP A 68 6.24 -1.80 -8.92
C ASP A 68 7.00 -1.59 -10.24
N PHE A 69 7.81 -0.53 -10.29
CA PHE A 69 8.61 -0.13 -11.44
C PHE A 69 10.10 -0.08 -11.10
N ASN A 70 10.92 -0.56 -12.03
CA ASN A 70 12.29 -0.07 -12.17
C ASN A 70 12.47 0.60 -13.55
N GLU A 71 13.70 0.95 -13.92
CA GLU A 71 13.97 1.65 -15.18
C GLU A 71 13.38 0.90 -16.40
N ASP A 72 13.53 -0.42 -16.44
CA ASP A 72 13.22 -1.26 -17.61
C ASP A 72 11.90 -2.04 -17.50
N TYR A 73 11.42 -2.31 -16.29
CA TYR A 73 10.36 -3.28 -16.04
C TYR A 73 9.23 -2.74 -15.15
N LEU A 74 8.02 -3.18 -15.47
CA LEU A 74 6.84 -3.07 -14.63
C LEU A 74 6.42 -4.47 -14.20
N ILE A 75 6.24 -4.68 -12.90
CA ILE A 75 5.64 -5.91 -12.37
C ILE A 75 4.27 -5.58 -11.81
N LEU A 76 3.29 -6.41 -12.14
CA LEU A 76 1.91 -6.27 -11.69
C LEU A 76 1.47 -7.56 -11.00
N VAL A 77 0.81 -7.45 -9.85
CA VAL A 77 0.24 -8.58 -9.12
C VAL A 77 -1.26 -8.65 -9.35
N ASP A 78 -1.71 -9.75 -9.96
CA ASP A 78 -3.11 -10.12 -10.02
C ASP A 78 -3.45 -11.09 -8.89
N VAL A 79 -4.14 -10.56 -7.88
CA VAL A 79 -4.50 -11.33 -6.68
C VAL A 79 -5.61 -12.34 -6.95
N SER A 80 -6.46 -12.11 -7.94
CA SER A 80 -7.54 -13.05 -8.31
C SER A 80 -7.00 -14.26 -9.07
N MET A 81 -5.93 -14.07 -9.84
CA MET A 81 -5.30 -15.12 -10.62
C MET A 81 -4.12 -15.80 -9.93
N ALA A 82 -3.64 -15.26 -8.80
CA ALA A 82 -2.40 -15.71 -8.16
C ALA A 82 -1.21 -15.65 -9.13
N LYS A 83 -1.05 -14.49 -9.79
CA LYS A 83 -0.04 -14.29 -10.84
C LYS A 83 0.65 -12.94 -10.72
N CYS A 84 1.93 -12.92 -11.09
CA CYS A 84 2.68 -11.72 -11.39
C CYS A 84 2.89 -11.61 -12.90
N PHE A 85 2.60 -10.45 -13.48
CA PHE A 85 2.87 -10.14 -14.88
C PHE A 85 4.06 -9.20 -14.97
N ILE A 86 5.06 -9.54 -15.76
CA ILE A 86 6.27 -8.73 -15.95
C ILE A 86 6.25 -8.16 -17.35
N TYR A 87 6.21 -6.84 -17.43
CA TYR A 87 6.24 -6.07 -18.67
C TYR A 87 7.61 -5.40 -18.81
N GLN A 88 8.10 -5.38 -20.05
CA GLN A 88 9.17 -4.48 -20.48
C GLN A 88 8.55 -3.52 -21.48
N ASP A 89 8.61 -2.21 -21.20
CA ASP A 89 7.79 -1.19 -21.85
C ASP A 89 6.29 -1.55 -21.81
N THR A 90 5.74 -2.01 -22.94
CA THR A 90 4.33 -2.42 -23.10
C THR A 90 4.19 -3.90 -23.44
N GLN A 91 5.30 -4.62 -23.55
CA GLN A 91 5.31 -6.03 -23.92
C GLN A 91 5.35 -6.91 -22.67
N LEU A 92 4.35 -7.79 -22.53
CA LEU A 92 4.41 -8.86 -21.54
C LEU A 92 5.57 -9.81 -21.89
N VAL A 93 6.61 -9.80 -21.06
CA VAL A 93 7.78 -10.65 -21.28
C VAL A 93 7.70 -11.94 -20.47
N ARG A 94 7.06 -11.94 -19.30
CA ARG A 94 6.95 -13.11 -18.42
C ARG A 94 5.68 -13.11 -17.57
N THR A 95 5.33 -14.28 -17.07
CA THR A 95 4.30 -14.49 -16.05
C THR A 95 4.85 -15.45 -15.01
N VAL A 96 4.70 -15.11 -13.73
CA VAL A 96 5.20 -15.89 -12.61
C VAL A 96 4.05 -16.26 -11.69
N GLY A 97 4.09 -17.50 -11.23
CA GLY A 97 3.18 -18.05 -10.24
C GLY A 97 1.84 -18.55 -10.76
N GLU A 98 1.20 -19.26 -9.86
CA GLU A 98 -0.13 -19.83 -9.98
C GLU A 98 -0.70 -20.05 -8.58
N LYS A 99 -1.99 -20.39 -8.49
CA LYS A 99 -2.62 -20.64 -7.20
C LYS A 99 -2.07 -21.91 -6.55
N GLY A 100 -1.52 -21.79 -5.34
CA GLY A 100 -1.06 -22.94 -4.57
C GLY A 100 -0.15 -22.57 -3.39
N GLU A 101 0.44 -23.57 -2.75
CA GLU A 101 1.28 -23.43 -1.53
C GLU A 101 2.74 -23.80 -1.78
N GLY A 102 3.07 -24.32 -2.96
CA GLY A 102 4.40 -24.72 -3.35
C GLY A 102 5.35 -23.54 -3.61
N PRO A 103 6.63 -23.84 -3.87
CA PRO A 103 7.61 -22.84 -4.28
C PRO A 103 7.19 -22.15 -5.58
N GLY A 104 7.09 -20.83 -5.57
CA GLY A 104 6.65 -20.03 -6.71
C GLY A 104 5.13 -19.92 -6.87
N GLU A 105 4.33 -20.62 -6.06
CA GLU A 105 2.87 -20.54 -6.05
C GLU A 105 2.39 -19.48 -5.02
N PHE A 106 1.17 -18.97 -5.17
CA PHE A 106 0.60 -17.95 -4.29
C PHE A 106 -0.82 -18.30 -3.81
N GLN A 107 -1.17 -17.84 -2.60
CA GLN A 107 -2.51 -17.92 -2.02
C GLN A 107 -3.12 -16.55 -1.74
N PHE A 108 -2.98 -15.56 -2.63
CA PHE A 108 -3.53 -14.23 -2.41
C PHE A 108 -5.03 -14.26 -2.01
N MET A 109 -5.37 -13.66 -0.87
CA MET A 109 -6.76 -13.41 -0.43
C MET A 109 -7.09 -11.94 -0.64
N ASN A 110 -7.16 -11.52 -1.90
CA ASN A 110 -7.32 -10.11 -2.29
C ASN A 110 -6.21 -9.17 -1.77
N SER A 111 -5.11 -9.73 -1.29
CA SER A 111 -3.90 -9.00 -0.92
C SER A 111 -2.70 -9.72 -1.51
N GLY A 112 -1.78 -8.94 -2.03
CA GLY A 112 -0.55 -9.40 -2.65
C GLY A 112 0.23 -8.19 -3.13
N VAL A 113 1.44 -8.03 -2.63
CA VAL A 113 2.27 -6.87 -2.93
C VAL A 113 3.53 -7.36 -3.62
N VAL A 114 4.03 -6.58 -4.57
CA VAL A 114 5.33 -6.79 -5.21
C VAL A 114 6.22 -5.57 -5.01
N LYS A 115 7.51 -5.80 -4.77
CA LYS A 115 8.53 -4.75 -4.69
C LYS A 115 9.79 -5.20 -5.41
N PHE A 116 10.42 -4.31 -6.16
CA PHE A 116 11.78 -4.49 -6.65
C PHE A 116 12.76 -4.36 -5.49
N VAL A 117 13.64 -5.35 -5.35
CA VAL A 117 14.73 -5.37 -4.36
C VAL A 117 16.01 -4.81 -5.00
N SER A 118 16.17 -5.04 -6.31
CA SER A 118 17.23 -4.49 -7.14
C SER A 118 16.79 -4.55 -8.61
N ASP A 119 17.63 -4.07 -9.53
CA ASP A 119 17.36 -4.11 -10.96
C ASP A 119 17.09 -5.53 -11.52
N SER A 120 17.54 -6.57 -10.83
CA SER A 120 17.45 -7.97 -11.29
C SER A 120 16.62 -8.89 -10.38
N LEU A 121 16.10 -8.37 -9.27
CA LEU A 121 15.44 -9.15 -8.23
C LEU A 121 14.18 -8.44 -7.75
N PHE A 122 13.08 -9.16 -7.65
CA PHE A 122 11.85 -8.69 -7.04
C PHE A 122 11.36 -9.67 -5.97
N ALA A 123 10.58 -9.16 -5.04
CA ALA A 123 9.97 -9.91 -3.97
C ALA A 123 8.45 -9.82 -4.09
N VAL A 124 7.76 -10.92 -3.78
CA VAL A 124 6.30 -10.99 -3.75
C VAL A 124 5.87 -11.45 -2.37
N TYR A 125 5.04 -10.65 -1.72
CA TYR A 125 4.46 -10.98 -0.43
C TYR A 125 3.12 -11.70 -0.60
N ASP A 126 3.10 -12.95 -0.16
CA ASP A 126 1.88 -13.75 -0.02
C ASP A 126 1.44 -13.70 1.44
N ALA A 127 0.55 -12.77 1.75
CA ALA A 127 0.08 -12.52 3.11
C ALA A 127 -0.57 -13.75 3.74
N VAL A 128 -1.27 -14.56 2.94
CA VAL A 128 -2.03 -15.72 3.41
C VAL A 128 -1.12 -16.87 3.79
N SER A 129 -0.11 -17.11 2.98
CA SER A 129 0.95 -18.07 3.27
C SER A 129 2.01 -17.51 4.23
N THR A 130 1.83 -16.27 4.72
CA THR A 130 2.75 -15.50 5.59
C THR A 130 4.20 -15.65 5.14
N ARG A 131 4.48 -15.38 3.86
CA ARG A 131 5.82 -15.55 3.29
C ARG A 131 6.13 -14.51 2.22
N ILE A 132 7.41 -14.21 2.08
CA ILE A 132 7.95 -13.43 0.97
C ILE A 132 8.76 -14.37 0.09
N GLN A 133 8.49 -14.33 -1.21
CA GLN A 133 9.18 -15.12 -2.21
C GLN A 133 9.98 -14.19 -3.13
N PHE A 134 11.26 -14.48 -3.31
CA PHE A 134 12.17 -13.68 -4.12
C PHE A 134 12.38 -14.35 -5.46
N PHE A 135 12.31 -13.57 -6.53
CA PHE A 135 12.43 -14.04 -7.89
C PHE A 135 13.40 -13.17 -8.67
N ASN A 136 14.14 -13.80 -9.58
CA ASN A 136 14.85 -13.05 -10.61
C ASN A 136 13.92 -12.68 -11.77
N LEU A 137 14.37 -11.82 -12.69
CA LEU A 137 13.57 -11.39 -13.85
C LEU A 137 13.22 -12.51 -14.85
N GLU A 138 13.94 -13.63 -14.83
CA GLU A 138 13.55 -14.82 -15.59
C GLU A 138 12.36 -15.58 -14.97
N GLY A 139 11.94 -15.20 -13.75
CA GLY A 139 10.85 -15.81 -13.01
C GLY A 139 11.27 -17.01 -12.16
N ASN A 140 12.57 -17.24 -11.98
CA ASN A 140 13.06 -18.30 -11.11
C ASN A 140 13.01 -17.85 -9.66
N LEU A 141 12.45 -18.68 -8.80
CA LEU A 141 12.49 -18.49 -7.35
C LEU A 141 13.93 -18.63 -6.85
N THR A 142 14.43 -17.62 -6.15
CA THR A 142 15.80 -17.56 -5.61
C THR A 142 15.83 -17.75 -4.10
N ASN A 143 14.83 -17.26 -3.38
CA ASN A 143 14.74 -17.37 -1.93
C ASN A 143 13.28 -17.36 -1.45
N THR A 144 13.04 -17.78 -0.20
CA THR A 144 11.74 -17.67 0.46
C THR A 144 11.95 -17.42 1.96
N VAL A 145 11.33 -16.37 2.46
CA VAL A 145 11.36 -15.99 3.88
C VAL A 145 9.97 -16.25 4.45
N LYS A 146 9.90 -17.08 5.50
CA LYS A 146 8.65 -17.32 6.23
C LYS A 146 8.54 -16.27 7.33
N LEU A 147 7.40 -15.61 7.38
CA LEU A 147 7.10 -14.61 8.37
C LEU A 147 6.28 -15.23 9.50
N GLN A 148 6.51 -14.75 10.71
CA GLN A 148 5.71 -15.12 11.88
C GLN A 148 4.41 -14.31 11.98
N HIS A 149 4.26 -13.27 11.14
CA HIS A 149 3.16 -12.31 11.19
C HIS A 149 2.46 -12.17 9.84
N PHE A 150 1.17 -11.89 9.94
CA PHE A 150 0.34 -11.46 8.82
C PHE A 150 0.37 -9.92 8.75
N GLY A 151 0.77 -9.40 7.59
CA GLY A 151 0.77 -7.98 7.26
C GLY A 151 -0.12 -7.67 6.06
N LEU A 152 -0.42 -6.38 5.87
CA LEU A 152 -1.14 -5.89 4.70
C LEU A 152 -0.19 -5.45 3.59
N ASP A 153 0.93 -4.86 3.98
CA ASP A 153 1.92 -4.30 3.08
C ASP A 153 3.33 -4.71 3.53
N PHE A 154 4.28 -4.67 2.58
CA PHE A 154 5.68 -4.89 2.86
C PHE A 154 6.56 -4.03 1.95
N ASP A 155 7.77 -3.76 2.44
CA ASP A 155 8.86 -3.28 1.62
C ASP A 155 10.18 -3.83 2.19
N ILE A 156 11.28 -3.64 1.46
CA ILE A 156 12.60 -4.17 1.82
C ILE A 156 13.58 -3.02 2.02
N LEU A 157 14.15 -2.97 3.22
CA LEU A 157 15.21 -2.05 3.62
C LEU A 157 16.45 -2.86 3.95
N ASP A 158 17.44 -2.85 3.05
CA ASP A 158 18.66 -3.66 3.15
C ASP A 158 18.35 -5.15 3.40
N ASP A 159 18.79 -5.69 4.54
CA ASP A 159 18.58 -7.08 4.96
C ASP A 159 17.29 -7.26 5.78
N TYR A 160 16.40 -6.27 5.78
CA TYR A 160 15.15 -6.28 6.54
C TYR A 160 13.92 -6.18 5.65
N VAL A 161 12.89 -6.92 6.03
CA VAL A 161 11.52 -6.72 5.59
C VAL A 161 10.85 -5.78 6.60
N VAL A 162 10.26 -4.71 6.11
CA VAL A 162 9.38 -3.84 6.88
C VAL A 162 7.94 -4.26 6.60
N LEU A 163 7.12 -4.41 7.65
CA LEU A 163 5.74 -4.86 7.55
C LEU A 163 4.81 -3.98 8.38
N THR A 164 3.60 -3.78 7.90
CA THR A 164 2.45 -3.32 8.70
C THR A 164 1.57 -4.52 9.03
N PRO A 165 1.56 -5.01 10.29
CA PRO A 165 0.71 -6.12 10.66
C PRO A 165 -0.76 -5.71 10.52
N MET A 166 -1.59 -6.62 10.00
CA MET A 166 -3.01 -6.34 9.82
C MET A 166 -3.73 -6.23 11.16
N MET A 167 -3.30 -6.99 12.18
CA MET A 167 -3.95 -7.08 13.47
C MET A 167 -2.99 -6.71 14.59
N GLY A 168 -3.54 -6.19 15.68
CA GLY A 168 -2.78 -5.80 16.87
C GLY A 168 -2.66 -4.30 17.01
N ASP A 169 -1.69 -3.88 17.81
CA ASP A 169 -1.38 -2.47 18.00
C ASP A 169 -0.88 -1.83 16.70
N ASP A 170 -0.82 -0.51 16.72
CA ASP A 170 -0.32 0.28 15.61
C ASP A 170 1.19 0.16 15.54
N GLU A 171 1.68 -0.90 14.90
CA GLU A 171 3.10 -1.20 14.86
C GLU A 171 3.66 -1.30 13.43
N LEU A 172 4.91 -0.89 13.24
CA LEU A 172 5.75 -1.32 12.14
C LEU A 172 6.67 -2.43 12.65
N VAL A 173 6.79 -3.51 11.89
CA VAL A 173 7.61 -4.67 12.27
C VAL A 173 8.76 -4.82 11.30
N LEU A 174 9.97 -4.89 11.83
CA LEU A 174 11.18 -5.22 11.07
C LEU A 174 11.49 -6.69 11.27
N VAL A 175 11.63 -7.40 10.17
CA VAL A 175 11.91 -8.83 10.13
C VAL A 175 13.19 -9.06 9.33
N SER A 176 14.06 -9.95 9.81
CA SER A 176 15.28 -10.32 9.10
C SER A 176 14.96 -11.12 7.83
N VAL A 177 15.57 -10.76 6.70
CA VAL A 177 15.45 -11.50 5.44
C VAL A 177 16.16 -12.86 5.53
N GLU A 178 17.13 -13.04 6.43
CA GLU A 178 17.88 -14.29 6.56
C GLU A 178 17.02 -15.43 7.14
N ASP A 179 16.27 -15.14 8.20
CA ASP A 179 15.60 -16.16 9.02
C ASP A 179 14.11 -15.88 9.26
N GLY A 180 13.61 -14.69 8.91
CA GLY A 180 12.21 -14.33 9.12
C GLY A 180 11.86 -13.99 10.58
N GLU A 181 12.87 -13.81 11.45
CA GLU A 181 12.69 -13.44 12.84
C GLU A 181 12.46 -11.93 13.01
N ILE A 182 11.61 -11.55 13.97
CA ILE A 182 11.40 -10.15 14.30
C ILE A 182 12.67 -9.58 14.92
N VAL A 183 13.17 -8.51 14.30
CA VAL A 183 14.32 -7.75 14.78
C VAL A 183 13.85 -6.62 15.68
N LYS A 184 12.80 -5.89 15.27
CA LYS A 184 12.33 -4.71 15.97
C LYS A 184 10.85 -4.44 15.69
N LYS A 185 10.20 -3.79 16.66
CA LYS A 185 8.82 -3.30 16.54
C LYS A 185 8.78 -1.84 16.92
N TYR A 186 8.14 -1.04 16.08
CA TYR A 186 7.85 0.36 16.35
C TYR A 186 6.38 0.47 16.68
N SER A 187 6.04 0.60 17.96
CA SER A 187 4.64 0.65 18.38
C SER A 187 4.21 2.08 18.62
N ALA A 188 3.11 2.52 18.01
CA ALA A 188 2.49 3.78 18.33
C ALA A 188 1.77 3.73 19.67
N THR A 189 1.80 4.86 20.37
CA THR A 189 1.14 5.07 21.66
C THR A 189 -0.38 4.95 21.55
N LYS A 190 -0.94 5.17 20.34
CA LYS A 190 -2.35 5.01 20.04
C LYS A 190 -2.61 3.54 19.69
N SER A 191 -3.26 2.80 20.59
CA SER A 191 -3.76 1.46 20.24
C SER A 191 -4.90 1.61 19.24
N VAL A 192 -4.64 1.17 18.02
CA VAL A 192 -5.61 1.21 16.92
C VAL A 192 -6.16 -0.20 16.74
N ASN A 193 -6.93 -0.67 17.72
CA ASN A 193 -7.54 -1.99 17.63
C ASN A 193 -8.68 -1.96 16.59
N LEU A 194 -8.57 -2.79 15.55
CA LEU A 194 -9.59 -2.99 14.51
C LEU A 194 -11.01 -3.31 15.02
N GLN A 195 -11.14 -3.79 16.26
CA GLN A 195 -12.43 -4.10 16.87
C GLN A 195 -13.08 -2.91 17.60
N THR A 196 -12.36 -1.80 17.74
CA THR A 196 -12.80 -0.57 18.43
C THR A 196 -12.31 0.66 17.62
N GLU A 197 -13.07 1.39 16.80
CA GLU A 197 -14.52 1.62 16.84
C GLU A 197 -15.14 2.04 15.48
N MET A 198 -14.41 2.22 14.37
CA MET A 198 -15.03 2.61 13.08
C MET A 198 -14.36 2.03 11.81
N LEU A 199 -15.14 1.85 10.75
CA LEU A 199 -14.85 1.45 9.38
C LEU A 199 -14.93 2.66 8.44
N PRO A 200 -14.11 2.72 7.38
CA PRO A 200 -12.99 1.81 7.12
C PRO A 200 -11.91 1.90 8.22
N PRO A 201 -11.17 0.81 8.49
CA PRO A 201 -10.11 0.87 9.47
C PRO A 201 -9.03 1.85 9.01
N PRO A 202 -8.27 2.47 9.92
CA PRO A 202 -7.12 3.26 9.51
C PRO A 202 -6.18 2.37 8.72
N PHE A 203 -5.93 2.80 7.48
CA PHE A 203 -4.94 2.20 6.62
C PHE A 203 -3.58 2.69 7.04
N ARG A 204 -2.67 1.75 7.28
CA ARG A 204 -1.28 2.04 7.60
C ARG A 204 -0.50 1.97 6.32
N ILE A 205 0.16 3.05 5.96
CA ILE A 205 0.86 3.15 4.69
C ILE A 205 2.27 3.58 5.00
N PHE A 206 3.23 2.90 4.41
CA PHE A 206 4.62 3.27 4.55
C PHE A 206 5.32 3.16 3.23
N GLU A 207 6.44 3.87 3.12
CA GLU A 207 7.33 3.81 1.98
C GLU A 207 8.76 3.89 2.49
N ILE A 208 9.67 3.25 1.78
CA ILE A 208 11.10 3.36 2.05
C ILE A 208 11.68 4.45 1.15
N VAL A 209 12.23 5.48 1.80
CA VAL A 209 12.91 6.59 1.15
C VAL A 209 14.37 6.58 1.59
N ASN A 210 15.25 6.13 0.70
CA ASN A 210 16.66 5.88 1.01
C ASN A 210 16.80 4.85 2.15
N ASP A 211 17.36 5.25 3.28
CA ASP A 211 17.56 4.46 4.51
C ASP A 211 16.49 4.74 5.58
N THR A 212 15.45 5.49 5.22
CA THR A 212 14.39 5.94 6.13
C THR A 212 13.06 5.30 5.77
N ILE A 213 12.34 4.83 6.78
CA ILE A 213 10.96 4.38 6.65
C ILE A 213 10.06 5.58 6.93
N LEU A 214 9.28 5.98 5.94
CA LEU A 214 8.22 6.98 6.10
C LEU A 214 6.92 6.26 6.42
N TYR A 215 6.27 6.64 7.50
CA TYR A 215 5.02 6.04 7.96
C TYR A 215 3.91 7.07 7.99
N LEU A 216 2.89 6.90 7.16
CA LEU A 216 1.76 7.79 7.07
C LEU A 216 0.62 7.33 7.98
N MET A 217 0.27 8.18 8.94
CA MET A 217 -0.94 8.08 9.73
C MET A 217 -2.09 8.75 8.98
N VAL A 218 -2.98 7.92 8.42
CA VAL A 218 -4.05 8.40 7.56
C VAL A 218 -5.17 9.14 8.30
N ASP A 219 -5.20 9.16 9.64
CA ASP A 219 -6.24 9.84 10.42
C ASP A 219 -5.90 11.28 10.80
N ASP A 220 -4.62 11.65 10.83
CA ASP A 220 -4.19 13.00 11.19
C ASP A 220 -3.24 13.66 10.18
N TYR A 221 -3.03 13.02 9.03
CA TYR A 221 -2.15 13.46 7.95
C TYR A 221 -0.73 13.80 8.43
N LYS A 222 -0.16 12.91 9.24
CA LYS A 222 1.24 12.98 9.66
C LYS A 222 2.04 11.84 9.08
N ILE A 223 3.25 12.18 8.65
CA ILE A 223 4.26 11.27 8.13
C ILE A 223 5.41 11.26 9.12
N TYR A 224 5.61 10.12 9.74
CA TYR A 224 6.65 9.87 10.75
C TYR A 224 7.88 9.28 10.04
N ARG A 225 9.07 9.62 10.54
CA ARG A 225 10.35 9.07 10.05
C ARG A 225 10.95 8.12 11.06
N TYR A 226 11.18 6.89 10.61
CA TYR A 226 11.87 5.86 11.34
C TYR A 226 13.17 5.52 10.61
N THR A 227 14.22 5.16 11.35
CA THR A 227 15.40 4.46 10.82
C THR A 227 15.40 3.06 11.40
N VAL A 228 16.28 2.17 10.91
CA VAL A 228 16.44 0.84 11.52
C VAL A 228 16.92 0.98 12.98
N GLU A 229 17.80 1.94 13.24
CA GLU A 229 18.44 2.13 14.55
C GLU A 229 17.52 2.83 15.56
N ASP A 230 16.84 3.90 15.16
CA ASP A 230 16.03 4.76 16.03
C ASP A 230 14.53 4.48 15.90
N SER A 231 13.74 4.85 16.92
CA SER A 231 12.29 4.69 16.89
C SER A 231 11.61 5.82 16.12
N ILE A 232 11.79 7.09 16.48
CA ILE A 232 11.35 8.21 15.63
C ILE A 232 12.45 9.25 15.58
N VAL A 233 12.76 9.72 14.37
CA VAL A 233 13.74 10.79 14.16
C VAL A 233 13.07 12.16 14.06
N SER A 234 11.95 12.24 13.32
CA SER A 234 11.19 13.48 13.07
C SER A 234 9.89 13.16 12.34
N GLY A 235 9.07 14.16 12.03
CA GLY A 235 7.96 13.99 11.09
C GLY A 235 7.51 15.27 10.43
N PHE A 236 6.61 15.13 9.47
CA PHE A 236 6.00 16.24 8.76
C PHE A 236 4.57 15.91 8.36
N GLY A 237 3.78 16.91 7.97
CA GLY A 237 2.39 16.70 7.58
C GLY A 237 1.75 17.98 7.07
N VAL A 238 0.47 17.91 6.73
CA VAL A 238 -0.29 19.08 6.28
C VAL A 238 -1.48 19.26 7.22
N GLU A 239 -1.80 20.51 7.56
CA GLU A 239 -3.06 20.82 8.21
C GLU A 239 -4.21 20.31 7.33
N TRP A 240 -5.10 19.50 7.88
CA TRP A 240 -6.21 18.92 7.14
C TRP A 240 -7.54 19.28 7.78
N GLU A 241 -8.56 19.39 6.96
CA GLU A 241 -9.94 19.62 7.39
C GLU A 241 -10.75 18.36 7.14
N VAL A 242 -11.71 18.09 8.03
CA VAL A 242 -12.62 16.94 7.92
C VAL A 242 -13.28 16.91 6.55
N ILE A 243 -13.05 15.83 5.80
CA ILE A 243 -13.64 15.64 4.47
C ILE A 243 -14.88 14.77 4.63
N PRO A 244 -16.09 15.29 4.40
CA PRO A 244 -17.29 14.47 4.50
C PRO A 244 -17.28 13.38 3.41
N PHE A 245 -18.00 12.28 3.65
CA PHE A 245 -18.27 11.34 2.58
C PHE A 245 -19.09 11.99 1.45
N PRO A 246 -18.88 11.61 0.17
CA PRO A 246 -19.72 12.09 -0.92
C PRO A 246 -21.19 11.70 -0.69
N GLU A 247 -22.12 12.50 -1.23
CA GLU A 247 -23.54 12.20 -1.13
C GLU A 247 -23.84 10.79 -1.68
N GLY A 248 -24.56 9.98 -0.90
CA GLY A 248 -24.92 8.59 -1.26
C GLY A 248 -23.84 7.54 -0.99
N ALA A 249 -22.61 7.92 -0.62
CA ALA A 249 -21.54 6.96 -0.35
C ALA A 249 -21.88 6.01 0.81
N GLU A 250 -22.54 6.50 1.87
CA GLU A 250 -23.02 5.64 2.96
C GLU A 250 -24.00 4.58 2.44
N GLU A 251 -24.96 4.96 1.60
CA GLU A 251 -25.93 4.02 1.03
C GLU A 251 -25.24 2.97 0.14
N GLU A 252 -24.28 3.40 -0.68
CA GLU A 252 -23.47 2.50 -1.51
C GLU A 252 -22.67 1.51 -0.65
N MET A 253 -22.00 1.99 0.41
CA MET A 253 -21.27 1.14 1.34
C MET A 253 -22.20 0.11 2.00
N MET A 254 -23.40 0.54 2.40
CA MET A 254 -24.40 -0.35 3.00
C MET A 254 -24.97 -1.37 2.02
N GLU A 255 -25.16 -0.99 0.75
CA GLU A 255 -25.58 -1.92 -0.31
C GLU A 255 -24.49 -2.99 -0.54
N ARG A 256 -23.23 -2.55 -0.64
CA ARG A 256 -22.07 -3.44 -0.81
C ARG A 256 -21.88 -4.39 0.37
N ALA A 257 -22.22 -3.95 1.59
CA ALA A 257 -22.12 -4.78 2.78
C ALA A 257 -23.15 -5.91 2.84
N GLY A 258 -24.28 -5.79 2.13
CA GLY A 258 -25.29 -6.84 2.03
C GLY A 258 -25.77 -7.33 3.40
N GLU A 259 -25.55 -8.61 3.71
CA GLU A 259 -25.95 -9.23 4.98
C GLU A 259 -25.20 -8.69 6.21
N TYR A 260 -24.08 -8.00 6.01
CA TYR A 260 -23.26 -7.39 7.07
C TYR A 260 -23.67 -5.95 7.39
N ARG A 261 -24.73 -5.42 6.75
CA ARG A 261 -25.19 -4.03 6.93
C ARG A 261 -25.31 -3.62 8.39
N ASP A 262 -25.99 -4.44 9.20
CA ASP A 262 -26.21 -4.13 10.63
C ASP A 262 -24.91 -4.16 11.45
N LEU A 263 -23.92 -4.97 11.02
CA LEU A 263 -22.61 -5.03 11.67
C LEU A 263 -21.76 -3.79 11.39
N ILE A 264 -21.87 -3.23 10.18
CA ILE A 264 -21.03 -2.11 9.75
C ILE A 264 -21.64 -0.74 10.05
N LYS A 265 -22.97 -0.65 10.17
CA LYS A 265 -23.67 0.63 10.26
C LYS A 265 -23.22 1.49 11.44
N ASP A 266 -23.20 0.90 12.63
CA ASP A 266 -22.80 1.61 13.85
C ASP A 266 -21.27 1.73 13.97
N ARG A 267 -20.55 1.32 12.93
CA ARG A 267 -19.11 1.43 12.81
C ARG A 267 -18.73 2.36 11.67
N LEU A 268 -19.61 2.92 10.85
CA LEU A 268 -19.13 3.80 9.78
C LEU A 268 -18.63 5.13 10.36
N ARG A 269 -17.43 5.54 9.95
CA ARG A 269 -16.96 6.92 10.14
C ARG A 269 -17.96 7.89 9.53
N GLU A 270 -18.03 9.09 10.12
CA GLU A 270 -18.80 10.20 9.55
C GLU A 270 -18.02 10.91 8.43
N ASP A 271 -16.70 10.69 8.39
CA ASP A 271 -15.75 11.37 7.53
C ASP A 271 -14.76 10.42 6.81
N GLN A 272 -14.23 10.92 5.70
CA GLN A 272 -13.17 10.27 4.96
C GLN A 272 -11.81 10.44 5.66
N PHE A 273 -10.90 9.48 5.47
CA PHE A 273 -9.50 9.68 5.83
C PHE A 273 -8.88 10.76 4.95
N PRO A 274 -8.09 11.71 5.48
CA PRO A 274 -7.39 12.68 4.64
C PRO A 274 -6.55 12.03 3.54
N CYS A 275 -5.93 10.87 3.81
CA CYS A 275 -5.01 10.22 2.88
C CYS A 275 -5.36 8.74 2.64
N TRP A 276 -4.98 8.22 1.47
CA TRP A 276 -5.26 6.82 1.09
C TRP A 276 -4.08 6.03 0.54
N ALA A 277 -3.02 6.72 0.11
CA ALA A 277 -1.83 6.09 -0.46
C ALA A 277 -0.62 7.01 -0.35
N MET A 278 0.56 6.41 -0.35
CA MET A 278 1.84 7.08 -0.38
C MET A 278 2.68 6.36 -1.42
N PHE A 279 3.35 7.12 -2.29
CA PHE A 279 4.22 6.58 -3.33
C PHE A 279 5.51 7.39 -3.35
N TYR A 280 6.64 6.75 -3.62
CA TYR A 280 7.91 7.44 -3.75
C TYR A 280 8.47 7.27 -5.17
N ASP A 281 8.50 8.38 -5.92
CA ASP A 281 9.22 8.40 -7.20
C ASP A 281 10.72 8.50 -6.92
N LYS A 282 11.39 7.35 -6.93
CA LYS A 282 12.82 7.22 -6.59
C LYS A 282 13.71 8.01 -7.53
N ALA A 283 13.36 8.07 -8.82
CA ALA A 283 14.14 8.78 -9.83
C ALA A 283 14.08 10.31 -9.62
N GLN A 284 12.91 10.80 -9.24
CA GLN A 284 12.65 12.24 -9.07
C GLN A 284 12.84 12.70 -7.62
N LYS A 285 12.98 11.76 -6.68
CA LYS A 285 13.10 11.99 -5.23
C LYS A 285 11.91 12.77 -4.66
N VAL A 286 10.72 12.43 -5.14
CA VAL A 286 9.46 13.07 -4.72
C VAL A 286 8.54 12.03 -4.12
N LEU A 287 8.05 12.34 -2.93
CA LEU A 287 7.00 11.61 -2.25
C LEU A 287 5.63 12.16 -2.66
N TRP A 288 4.74 11.28 -3.08
CA TRP A 288 3.38 11.58 -3.49
C TRP A 288 2.41 11.03 -2.46
N ILE A 289 1.61 11.90 -1.84
CA ILE A 289 0.56 11.50 -0.90
C ILE A 289 -0.79 11.67 -1.58
N SER A 290 -1.50 10.57 -1.79
CA SER A 290 -2.86 10.58 -2.31
C SER A 290 -3.84 11.04 -1.24
N ILE A 291 -4.62 12.06 -1.57
CA ILE A 291 -5.55 12.74 -0.67
C ILE A 291 -6.99 12.40 -1.08
N SER A 292 -7.86 12.26 -0.08
CA SER A 292 -9.31 12.25 -0.26
C SER A 292 -9.83 13.42 -1.08
N THR A 293 -10.84 13.12 -1.89
CA THR A 293 -11.60 14.09 -2.66
C THR A 293 -13.07 13.67 -2.71
N GLU A 294 -13.96 14.67 -2.71
CA GLU A 294 -15.40 14.45 -2.90
C GLU A 294 -15.75 14.16 -4.37
N GLN A 295 -14.87 14.54 -5.29
CA GLN A 295 -15.09 14.42 -6.73
C GLN A 295 -14.59 13.06 -7.23
N ARG A 296 -15.50 12.25 -7.77
CA ARG A 296 -15.16 11.00 -8.46
C ARG A 296 -14.32 11.29 -9.69
N GLY A 297 -13.37 10.41 -9.98
CA GLY A 297 -12.50 10.50 -11.16
C GLY A 297 -11.37 11.51 -11.08
N ILE A 298 -11.36 12.35 -10.04
CA ILE A 298 -10.24 13.23 -9.71
C ILE A 298 -9.37 12.51 -8.68
N SER A 299 -8.06 12.54 -8.90
CA SER A 299 -7.07 12.15 -7.90
C SER A 299 -6.29 13.39 -7.48
N ARG A 300 -6.17 13.61 -6.17
CA ARG A 300 -5.46 14.75 -5.59
C ARG A 300 -4.21 14.26 -4.87
N PHE A 301 -3.10 14.96 -5.07
CA PHE A 301 -1.82 14.61 -4.45
C PHE A 301 -1.14 15.81 -3.82
N ASP A 302 -0.53 15.60 -2.66
CA ASP A 302 0.49 16.48 -2.13
C ASP A 302 1.86 15.89 -2.40
N LEU A 303 2.79 16.75 -2.79
CA LEU A 303 4.14 16.37 -3.16
C LEU A 303 5.13 16.90 -2.13
N PHE A 304 6.04 16.04 -1.69
CA PHE A 304 7.14 16.40 -0.81
C PHE A 304 8.46 15.97 -1.43
N ASP A 305 9.56 16.67 -1.14
CA ASP A 305 10.88 16.13 -1.43
C ASP A 305 11.27 15.03 -0.43
N ASP A 306 12.40 14.37 -0.67
CA ASP A 306 12.94 13.34 0.23
C ASP A 306 13.30 13.87 1.64
N GLN A 307 13.38 15.20 1.81
CA GLN A 307 13.59 15.88 3.10
C GLN A 307 12.28 16.29 3.79
N GLY A 308 11.12 16.06 3.17
CA GLY A 308 9.80 16.32 3.75
C GLY A 308 9.38 17.78 3.61
N ASN A 309 10.02 18.54 2.72
CA ASN A 309 9.58 19.88 2.35
C ASN A 309 8.37 19.76 1.44
N TYR A 310 7.27 20.42 1.81
CA TYR A 310 6.05 20.43 1.00
C TYR A 310 6.27 21.24 -0.28
N LEU A 311 6.22 20.58 -1.44
CA LEU A 311 6.52 21.16 -2.75
C LEU A 311 5.28 21.82 -3.35
N LYS A 312 4.20 21.06 -3.54
CA LYS A 312 2.92 21.56 -4.09
C LYS A 312 1.78 20.57 -3.92
N ARG A 313 0.57 21.02 -4.25
CA ARG A 313 -0.64 20.20 -4.35
C ARG A 313 -1.12 20.17 -5.78
N ILE A 314 -1.46 18.98 -6.29
CA ILE A 314 -1.97 18.81 -7.64
C ILE A 314 -3.29 18.05 -7.67
N GLU A 315 -4.07 18.25 -8.72
CA GLU A 315 -5.23 17.43 -9.11
C GLU A 315 -5.06 16.90 -10.52
N MET A 316 -5.46 15.65 -10.72
CA MET A 316 -5.45 14.98 -12.01
C MET A 316 -6.80 14.29 -12.26
N GLU A 317 -7.33 14.43 -13.47
CA GLU A 317 -8.49 13.66 -13.93
C GLU A 317 -7.99 12.32 -14.50
N LEU A 318 -8.08 11.28 -13.67
CA LEU A 318 -7.52 9.95 -13.98
C LEU A 318 -8.59 8.91 -14.36
N GLY A 319 -9.87 9.22 -14.13
CA GLY A 319 -11.01 8.33 -14.37
C GLY A 319 -11.58 7.77 -13.07
N GLU A 320 -12.90 7.52 -13.05
CA GLU A 320 -13.67 7.22 -11.82
C GLU A 320 -13.22 5.95 -11.09
N ASP A 321 -12.79 4.94 -11.83
CA ASP A 321 -12.47 3.61 -11.31
C ASP A 321 -10.97 3.29 -11.36
N LEU A 322 -10.11 4.31 -11.53
CA LEU A 322 -8.66 4.13 -11.57
C LEU A 322 -8.09 4.04 -10.16
N MET A 323 -7.50 2.89 -9.84
CA MET A 323 -6.70 2.68 -8.63
C MET A 323 -5.21 2.90 -8.95
N THR A 324 -4.58 3.92 -8.36
CA THR A 324 -3.13 4.12 -8.53
C THR A 324 -2.37 2.95 -7.91
N LEU A 325 -1.48 2.33 -8.69
CA LEU A 325 -0.69 1.18 -8.27
C LEU A 325 0.71 1.58 -7.82
N VAL A 326 1.38 2.42 -8.62
CA VAL A 326 2.77 2.81 -8.41
C VAL A 326 3.09 4.09 -9.19
N ILE A 327 4.01 4.89 -8.65
CA ILE A 327 4.61 6.06 -9.30
C ILE A 327 6.13 5.90 -9.23
N ASN A 328 6.82 5.96 -10.37
CA ASN A 328 8.27 6.00 -10.43
C ASN A 328 8.74 6.51 -11.79
N ASP A 329 9.89 7.19 -11.84
CA ASP A 329 10.50 7.66 -13.08
C ASP A 329 9.55 8.48 -13.95
N GLY A 330 8.79 9.37 -13.30
CA GLY A 330 7.78 10.21 -13.94
C GLY A 330 6.66 9.47 -14.65
N ARG A 331 6.42 8.21 -14.26
CA ARG A 331 5.32 7.40 -14.75
C ARG A 331 4.39 7.05 -13.59
N LEU A 332 3.09 7.18 -13.82
CA LEU A 332 2.06 6.69 -12.91
C LEU A 332 1.35 5.53 -13.59
N ALA A 333 1.34 4.35 -12.98
CA ALA A 333 0.50 3.24 -13.41
C ALA A 333 -0.73 3.13 -12.51
N GLY A 334 -1.90 3.03 -13.12
CA GLY A 334 -3.15 2.76 -12.42
C GLY A 334 -3.93 1.61 -13.05
N PHE A 335 -4.68 0.87 -12.24
CA PHE A 335 -5.61 -0.16 -12.71
C PHE A 335 -7.03 0.42 -12.78
N ASP A 336 -7.56 0.51 -13.99
CA ASP A 336 -8.97 0.86 -14.23
C ASP A 336 -9.83 -0.39 -14.01
N GLN A 337 -10.59 -0.38 -12.91
CA GLN A 337 -11.42 -1.53 -12.53
C GLN A 337 -12.63 -1.73 -13.44
N ALA A 338 -13.11 -0.68 -14.10
CA ALA A 338 -14.27 -0.77 -14.99
C ALA A 338 -13.91 -1.46 -16.30
N THR A 339 -12.72 -1.17 -16.84
CA THR A 339 -12.24 -1.74 -18.10
C THR A 339 -11.30 -2.93 -17.91
N ALA A 340 -10.85 -3.19 -16.68
CA ALA A 340 -9.83 -4.18 -16.33
C ALA A 340 -8.51 -3.96 -17.10
N GLN A 341 -8.09 -2.70 -17.22
CA GLN A 341 -6.88 -2.29 -17.93
C GLN A 341 -5.89 -1.63 -16.98
N VAL A 342 -4.60 -1.70 -17.30
CA VAL A 342 -3.59 -0.86 -16.64
C VAL A 342 -3.25 0.30 -17.55
N VAL A 343 -3.45 1.52 -17.07
CA VAL A 343 -3.14 2.75 -17.79
C VAL A 343 -1.86 3.33 -17.22
N ILE A 344 -0.91 3.68 -18.09
CA ILE A 344 0.34 4.32 -17.72
C ILE A 344 0.32 5.75 -18.23
N PHE A 345 0.49 6.70 -17.31
CA PHE A 345 0.49 8.12 -17.53
C PHE A 345 1.91 8.69 -17.45
N ASP A 346 2.20 9.70 -18.26
CA ASP A 346 3.35 10.58 -18.11
C ASP A 346 2.99 11.67 -17.09
N VAL A 347 3.70 11.67 -15.97
CA VAL A 347 3.58 12.67 -14.92
C VAL A 347 4.88 13.47 -14.76
N SER A 348 5.83 13.36 -15.69
CA SER A 348 7.12 14.04 -15.60
C SER A 348 7.01 15.57 -15.53
N GLY A 349 6.02 16.16 -16.20
CA GLY A 349 5.73 17.60 -16.15
C GLY A 349 5.28 18.10 -14.76
N VAL A 350 4.96 17.20 -13.83
CA VAL A 350 4.67 17.59 -12.44
C VAL A 350 5.92 18.10 -11.72
N TYR A 351 7.12 17.71 -12.17
CA TYR A 351 8.38 18.04 -11.50
C TYR A 351 9.01 19.36 -11.93
N ASP A 352 8.30 20.18 -12.68
CA ASP A 352 8.74 21.53 -13.06
C ASP A 352 8.57 22.51 -11.87
N PHE A 353 9.45 22.42 -10.86
CA PHE A 353 9.47 23.28 -9.67
C PHE A 353 10.57 24.35 -9.65
#